data_AF-A0A1G3UME3-F1
#
_entry.id   AF-A0A1G3UME3-F1
#
_cell.length_a   1.000
_cell.length_b   1.000
_cell.length_c   1.000
_cell.angle_alpha   90.00
_cell.angle_beta   90.00
_cell.angle_gamma   90.00
#
_symmetry.space_group_name_H-M   'P 1'
#
loop_
_entity.id
_entity.type
_entity.pdbx_description
1 polymer ?
#
loop_
_entity_poly.entity_id
_entity_poly.type
_entity_poly.pdbx_seq_one_letter_code
_entity_poly.pdbx_strand_id
1 'polypeptide(L)'
;MMIFLFEKQVIVEKIKKLKFILDRQKNSKDLKKEIDDLKSLKEILNIFKEENKREEFNNFFDCVNNIDINDNNQIKQLNECIKTIKNEYEDRILKQDNESLKTEIGTLFGCDDTFINGLQIDELNQYKSITIQEVEERKKTIIEKIDKKREIIDLVIKHFAKEKSKDFIKLYEKYNEVITKKRNDILLKTNQLQMVGDLVREHIDIFQLPFYSNLLIKAYRKVAEKKSCYIVVDSLKNPFEILYFKERYSAYYTFSIHAKDEIIYQRVANDDIDIKAIHKKELNLDDKDKQRGSLDSSKDFVSQNVIECIQRSDVYIDNNQDKRDTLYKQIFRYLSLIVHPGLITPSKDEMIMQLALNAKFNSGCISRQVGAVVLNKYDSVKAIGWNEVPEGQVPCLLRSHNELLNNSALNIYSKYEKTKIRIDKKFQYIFSDKNPNQYEESNKKGLNDSFCFKSIQNGIEGERNQVYTRSLHAEENAFLQASKYGNSEIIGGQLFTTASPCFLCAKKAYQLGMKRIVYIEAYPDISNEQVFEIGNNEIEMVHFRGAIGLAYQKLYEPIFSYKDELKALNKG
;
A
#
# COMPACT_ATOMS: atom_id res chain seq x y z
N MET A 1 -8.40 0.01 -20.29
CA MET A 1 -8.47 -1.47 -20.35
C MET A 1 -9.03 -2.07 -19.06
N MET A 2 -8.45 -1.78 -17.88
CA MET A 2 -8.84 -2.45 -16.64
C MET A 2 -10.25 -2.11 -16.13
N ILE A 3 -10.69 -0.85 -16.28
CA ILE A 3 -12.10 -0.45 -16.05
C ILE A 3 -13.02 -1.39 -16.84
N PHE A 4 -12.73 -1.60 -18.13
CA PHE A 4 -13.53 -2.43 -19.03
C PHE A 4 -13.46 -3.94 -18.70
N LEU A 5 -12.33 -4.42 -18.20
CA LEU A 5 -12.16 -5.83 -17.82
C LEU A 5 -12.91 -6.19 -16.54
N PHE A 6 -12.94 -5.28 -15.57
CA PHE A 6 -13.40 -5.59 -14.21
C PHE A 6 -14.70 -4.92 -13.81
N GLU A 7 -15.21 -4.00 -14.61
CA GLU A 7 -16.48 -3.30 -14.40
C GLU A 7 -17.59 -4.23 -13.92
N LYS A 8 -17.89 -5.29 -14.67
CA LYS A 8 -18.99 -6.21 -14.34
C LYS A 8 -18.81 -6.86 -12.97
N GLN A 9 -17.60 -7.32 -12.69
CA GLN A 9 -17.29 -8.02 -11.44
C GLN A 9 -17.36 -7.07 -10.24
N VAL A 10 -16.81 -5.86 -10.39
CA VAL A 10 -16.89 -4.82 -9.36
C VAL A 10 -18.35 -4.46 -9.07
N ILE A 11 -19.19 -4.29 -10.10
CA ILE A 11 -20.61 -4.00 -9.92
C ILE A 11 -21.31 -5.14 -9.18
N VAL A 12 -21.10 -6.40 -9.61
CA VAL A 12 -21.73 -7.58 -8.99
C VAL A 12 -21.34 -7.71 -7.50
N GLU A 13 -20.06 -7.55 -7.16
CA GLU A 13 -19.62 -7.61 -5.77
C GLU A 13 -20.18 -6.45 -4.93
N LYS A 14 -20.30 -5.25 -5.50
CA LYS A 14 -20.97 -4.12 -4.83
C LYS A 14 -22.45 -4.36 -4.61
N ILE A 15 -23.16 -4.95 -5.57
CA ILE A 15 -24.55 -5.37 -5.40
C ILE A 15 -24.69 -6.40 -4.27
N LYS A 16 -23.79 -7.40 -4.20
CA LYS A 16 -23.77 -8.40 -3.11
C LYS A 16 -23.55 -7.74 -1.74
N LYS A 17 -22.60 -6.82 -1.65
CA LYS A 17 -22.30 -6.08 -0.41
C LYS A 17 -23.46 -5.20 0.03
N LEU A 18 -24.06 -4.47 -0.91
CA LEU A 18 -25.28 -3.69 -0.67
C LEU A 18 -26.42 -4.58 -0.14
N LYS A 19 -26.63 -5.75 -0.77
CA LYS A 19 -27.64 -6.71 -0.32
C LYS A 19 -27.39 -7.19 1.11
N PHE A 20 -26.14 -7.52 1.44
CA PHE A 20 -25.75 -7.95 2.78
C PHE A 20 -26.01 -6.88 3.85
N ILE A 21 -25.79 -5.60 3.53
CA ILE A 21 -26.09 -4.48 4.44
C ILE A 21 -27.59 -4.34 4.65
N LEU A 22 -28.38 -4.41 3.57
CA LEU A 22 -29.84 -4.34 3.60
C LEU A 22 -30.45 -5.47 4.43
N ASP A 23 -29.92 -6.69 4.31
CA ASP A 23 -30.41 -7.86 5.06
C ASP A 23 -30.10 -7.79 6.56
N ARG A 24 -29.03 -7.09 6.96
CA ARG A 24 -28.57 -6.99 8.36
C ARG A 24 -29.05 -5.73 9.10
N GLN A 25 -29.88 -4.88 8.48
CA GLN A 25 -30.33 -3.60 9.05
C GLN A 25 -29.17 -2.76 9.63
N LYS A 26 -28.01 -2.75 8.93
CA LYS A 26 -26.81 -2.05 9.41
C LYS A 26 -26.87 -0.53 9.19
N ASN A 27 -26.06 0.16 9.99
CA ASN A 27 -25.79 1.60 10.06
C ASN A 27 -26.07 2.39 8.75
N SER A 28 -26.88 3.45 8.82
CA SER A 28 -27.27 4.29 7.67
C SER A 28 -26.09 4.88 6.90
N LYS A 29 -24.95 5.07 7.58
CA LYS A 29 -23.71 5.56 7.00
C LYS A 29 -23.08 4.58 6.00
N ASP A 30 -23.09 3.28 6.29
CA ASP A 30 -22.50 2.26 5.40
C ASP A 30 -23.37 2.10 4.15
N LEU A 31 -24.69 2.10 4.32
CA LEU A 31 -25.65 2.05 3.21
C LEU A 31 -25.49 3.23 2.26
N LYS A 32 -25.36 4.45 2.81
CA LYS A 32 -25.13 5.66 2.02
C LYS A 32 -23.84 5.58 1.20
N LYS A 33 -22.75 5.13 1.83
CA LYS A 33 -21.46 4.98 1.13
C LYS A 33 -21.56 4.02 -0.05
N GLU A 34 -22.17 2.85 0.14
CA GLU A 34 -22.28 1.85 -0.93
C GLU A 34 -23.15 2.36 -2.10
N ILE A 35 -24.21 3.12 -1.82
CA ILE A 35 -25.04 3.77 -2.83
C ILE A 35 -24.25 4.85 -3.59
N ASP A 36 -23.49 5.70 -2.88
CA ASP A 36 -22.68 6.76 -3.49
C ASP A 36 -21.57 6.17 -4.39
N ASP A 37 -20.94 5.06 -3.98
CA ASP A 37 -19.97 4.34 -4.79
C ASP A 37 -20.62 3.76 -6.06
N LEU A 38 -21.83 3.21 -5.97
CA LEU A 38 -22.58 2.69 -7.13
C LEU A 38 -23.02 3.79 -8.10
N LYS A 39 -23.46 4.95 -7.58
CA LYS A 39 -23.77 6.14 -8.40
C LYS A 39 -22.52 6.61 -9.15
N SER A 40 -21.40 6.69 -8.45
CA SER A 40 -20.11 7.05 -9.04
C SER A 40 -19.66 6.05 -10.10
N LEU A 41 -19.87 4.75 -9.89
CA LEU A 41 -19.61 3.74 -10.91
C LEU A 41 -20.48 4.00 -12.15
N LYS A 42 -21.79 4.22 -12.00
CA LYS A 42 -22.69 4.54 -13.14
C LYS A 42 -22.18 5.72 -13.97
N GLU A 43 -21.74 6.79 -13.31
CA GLU A 43 -21.18 7.96 -13.99
C GLU A 43 -19.96 7.58 -14.84
N ILE A 44 -19.04 6.79 -14.28
CA ILE A 44 -17.87 6.27 -15.01
C ILE A 44 -18.32 5.46 -16.22
N LEU A 45 -19.33 4.59 -16.08
CA LEU A 45 -19.83 3.79 -17.20
C LEU A 45 -20.48 4.64 -18.29
N ASN A 46 -21.22 5.67 -17.89
CA ASN A 46 -21.82 6.62 -18.83
C ASN A 46 -20.76 7.38 -19.62
N ILE A 47 -19.64 7.75 -18.99
CA ILE A 47 -18.50 8.38 -19.66
C ILE A 47 -17.92 7.47 -20.76
N PHE A 48 -17.98 6.15 -20.55
CA PHE A 48 -17.46 5.13 -21.47
C PHE A 48 -18.54 4.42 -22.31
N LYS A 49 -19.79 4.91 -22.29
CA LYS A 49 -20.96 4.26 -22.90
C LYS A 49 -20.82 4.00 -24.41
N GLU A 50 -20.17 4.92 -25.12
CA GLU A 50 -19.91 4.81 -26.57
C GLU A 50 -18.92 3.69 -26.93
N GLU A 51 -18.03 3.30 -26.00
CA GLU A 51 -16.99 2.29 -26.24
C GLU A 51 -17.44 0.87 -25.86
N ASN A 52 -18.42 0.71 -24.97
CA ASN A 52 -18.74 -0.60 -24.38
C ASN A 52 -20.14 -1.16 -24.70
N LYS A 53 -21.06 -0.38 -25.29
CA LYS A 53 -22.42 -0.79 -25.76
C LYS A 53 -23.11 -1.87 -24.88
N ARG A 54 -23.18 -1.67 -23.56
CA ARG A 54 -23.75 -2.66 -22.62
C ARG A 54 -24.91 -2.07 -21.81
N GLU A 55 -26.02 -2.81 -21.75
CA GLU A 55 -27.28 -2.38 -21.12
C GLU A 55 -27.64 -3.14 -19.83
N GLU A 56 -26.84 -4.15 -19.45
CA GLU A 56 -27.18 -5.19 -18.47
C GLU A 56 -27.52 -4.67 -17.05
N PHE A 57 -26.97 -3.52 -16.66
CA PHE A 57 -27.20 -2.92 -15.35
C PHE A 57 -27.99 -1.61 -15.40
N ASN A 58 -28.53 -1.21 -16.56
CA ASN A 58 -29.24 0.07 -16.69
C ASN A 58 -30.42 0.17 -15.72
N ASN A 59 -31.28 -0.86 -15.71
CA ASN A 59 -32.43 -0.95 -14.81
C ASN A 59 -32.01 -0.88 -13.32
N PHE A 60 -30.88 -1.50 -12.96
CA PHE A 60 -30.32 -1.43 -11.61
C PHE A 60 -29.96 0.00 -11.22
N PHE A 61 -29.16 0.63 -12.07
CA PHE A 61 -28.61 1.94 -11.80
C PHE A 61 -29.67 3.03 -11.85
N ASP A 62 -30.79 2.82 -12.56
CA ASP A 62 -31.94 3.71 -12.51
C ASP A 62 -32.67 3.62 -11.16
N CYS A 63 -32.81 2.42 -10.60
CA CYS A 63 -33.31 2.24 -9.24
C CYS A 63 -32.39 2.86 -8.17
N VAL A 64 -31.07 2.73 -8.31
CA VAL A 64 -30.10 3.30 -7.33
C VAL A 64 -30.06 4.82 -7.37
N ASN A 65 -30.22 5.44 -8.54
CA ASN A 65 -30.12 6.90 -8.67
C ASN A 65 -31.23 7.66 -7.95
N ASN A 66 -32.44 7.12 -7.98
CA ASN A 66 -33.65 7.81 -7.49
C ASN A 66 -33.98 7.48 -6.03
N ILE A 67 -33.10 6.79 -5.31
CA ILE A 67 -33.39 6.29 -3.98
C ILE A 67 -33.14 7.34 -2.87
N ASP A 68 -34.13 7.51 -2.00
CA ASP A 68 -33.98 8.11 -0.67
C ASP A 68 -33.77 7.01 0.37
N ILE A 69 -32.63 7.08 1.06
CA ILE A 69 -32.21 6.10 2.07
C ILE A 69 -33.11 6.15 3.32
N ASN A 70 -33.87 7.23 3.52
CA ASN A 70 -34.80 7.36 4.63
C ASN A 70 -36.20 6.81 4.30
N ASP A 71 -36.48 6.47 3.04
CA ASP A 71 -37.76 5.93 2.61
C ASP A 71 -37.73 4.38 2.58
N ASN A 72 -38.40 3.78 3.57
CA ASN A 72 -38.51 2.33 3.70
C ASN A 72 -39.18 1.63 2.50
N ASN A 73 -40.07 2.32 1.76
CA ASN A 73 -40.70 1.74 0.58
C ASN A 73 -39.72 1.69 -0.59
N GLN A 74 -38.90 2.72 -0.77
CA GLN A 74 -37.87 2.74 -1.79
C GLN A 74 -36.74 1.74 -1.50
N ILE A 75 -36.39 1.52 -0.22
CA ILE A 75 -35.47 0.45 0.19
C ILE A 75 -36.02 -0.94 -0.15
N LYS A 76 -37.33 -1.17 0.02
CA LYS A 76 -37.96 -2.44 -0.40
C LYS A 76 -37.91 -2.63 -1.91
N GLN A 77 -38.20 -1.58 -2.68
CA GLN A 77 -38.10 -1.60 -4.15
C GLN A 77 -36.67 -1.88 -4.62
N LEU A 78 -35.66 -1.27 -3.98
CA LEU A 78 -34.25 -1.56 -4.28
C LEU A 78 -33.91 -3.04 -4.01
N ASN A 79 -34.39 -3.60 -2.89
CA ASN A 79 -34.21 -5.02 -2.58
C ASN A 79 -34.83 -5.95 -3.61
N GLU A 80 -36.00 -5.59 -4.15
CA GLU A 80 -36.64 -6.34 -5.24
C GLU A 80 -35.84 -6.22 -6.54
N CYS A 81 -35.41 -5.02 -6.90
CA CYS A 81 -34.56 -4.78 -8.06
C CYS A 81 -33.27 -5.63 -8.00
N ILE A 82 -32.57 -5.63 -6.86
CA ILE A 82 -31.38 -6.47 -6.63
C ILE A 82 -31.69 -7.95 -6.86
N LYS A 83 -32.83 -8.45 -6.38
CA LYS A 83 -33.23 -9.85 -6.59
C LYS A 83 -33.44 -10.16 -8.08
N THR A 84 -34.12 -9.27 -8.81
CA THR A 84 -34.38 -9.44 -10.25
C THR A 84 -33.07 -9.52 -11.03
N ILE A 85 -32.18 -8.55 -10.86
CA ILE A 85 -30.89 -8.51 -11.57
C ILE A 85 -30.00 -9.69 -11.20
N LYS A 86 -30.01 -10.10 -9.93
CA LYS A 86 -29.28 -11.29 -9.50
C LYS A 86 -29.76 -12.53 -10.27
N ASN A 87 -31.07 -12.73 -10.35
CA ASN A 87 -31.64 -13.88 -11.07
C ASN A 87 -31.31 -13.81 -12.57
N GLU A 88 -31.44 -12.64 -13.19
CA GLU A 88 -31.09 -12.43 -14.61
C GLU A 88 -29.60 -12.71 -14.89
N TYR A 89 -28.71 -12.23 -14.02
CA TYR A 89 -27.27 -12.46 -14.13
C TYR A 89 -26.92 -13.94 -13.95
N GLU A 90 -27.48 -14.60 -12.93
CA GLU A 90 -27.27 -16.03 -12.66
C GLU A 90 -27.78 -16.90 -13.83
N ASP A 91 -28.96 -16.61 -14.36
CA ASP A 91 -29.52 -17.32 -15.52
C ASP A 91 -28.68 -17.13 -16.77
N ARG A 92 -28.15 -15.93 -16.99
CA ARG A 92 -27.27 -15.65 -18.12
C ARG A 92 -25.94 -16.39 -18.00
N ILE A 93 -25.33 -16.43 -16.82
CA ILE A 93 -24.09 -17.20 -16.59
C ILE A 93 -24.33 -18.69 -16.85
N LEU A 94 -25.45 -19.25 -16.40
CA LEU A 94 -25.78 -20.66 -16.65
C LEU A 94 -25.95 -20.97 -18.15
N LYS A 95 -26.62 -20.08 -18.89
CA LYS A 95 -26.84 -20.20 -20.34
C LYS A 95 -25.60 -19.89 -21.19
N GLN A 96 -24.61 -19.16 -20.65
CA GLN A 96 -23.39 -18.82 -21.38
C GLN A 96 -22.59 -20.09 -21.71
N ASP A 97 -22.23 -20.26 -22.97
CA ASP A 97 -21.39 -21.34 -23.49
C ASP A 97 -20.04 -20.78 -23.99
N ASN A 98 -19.22 -21.65 -24.59
CA ASN A 98 -17.91 -21.27 -25.09
C ASN A 98 -17.98 -20.23 -26.22
N GLU A 99 -18.90 -20.37 -27.17
CA GLU A 99 -19.04 -19.44 -28.31
C GLU A 99 -19.51 -18.05 -27.87
N SER A 100 -20.50 -17.98 -26.97
CA SER A 100 -20.92 -16.70 -26.40
C SER A 100 -19.85 -16.07 -25.50
N LEU A 101 -19.02 -16.86 -24.82
CA LEU A 101 -17.86 -16.36 -24.08
C LEU A 101 -16.77 -15.83 -25.04
N LYS A 102 -16.48 -16.52 -26.15
CA LYS A 102 -15.55 -16.04 -27.19
C LYS A 102 -16.02 -14.71 -27.76
N THR A 103 -17.30 -14.58 -28.09
CA THR A 103 -17.88 -13.33 -28.60
C THR A 103 -17.71 -12.19 -27.59
N GLU A 104 -17.95 -12.45 -26.30
CA GLU A 104 -17.75 -11.46 -25.23
C GLU A 104 -16.28 -11.03 -25.12
N ILE A 105 -15.35 -12.00 -25.18
CA ILE A 105 -13.90 -11.77 -25.14
C ILE A 105 -13.44 -11.00 -26.39
N GLY A 106 -13.89 -11.39 -27.58
CA GLY A 106 -13.55 -10.72 -28.84
C GLY A 106 -14.00 -9.27 -28.84
N THR A 107 -15.20 -9.00 -28.31
CA THR A 107 -15.69 -7.63 -28.10
C THR A 107 -14.83 -6.85 -27.12
N LEU A 108 -14.38 -7.46 -26.01
CA LEU A 108 -13.54 -6.82 -24.99
C LEU A 108 -12.14 -6.46 -25.49
N PHE A 109 -11.52 -7.31 -26.31
CA PHE A 109 -10.16 -7.12 -26.80
C PHE A 109 -10.09 -6.54 -28.21
N GLY A 110 -11.23 -6.35 -28.88
CA GLY A 110 -11.27 -5.95 -30.29
C GLY A 110 -10.62 -6.99 -31.21
N CYS A 111 -10.77 -8.27 -30.88
CA CYS A 111 -10.19 -9.41 -31.60
C CYS A 111 -11.30 -10.29 -32.19
N ASP A 112 -11.01 -11.01 -33.27
CA ASP A 112 -11.95 -11.93 -33.90
C ASP A 112 -11.89 -13.34 -33.29
N ASP A 113 -12.87 -14.18 -33.61
CA ASP A 113 -12.91 -15.55 -33.11
C ASP A 113 -11.73 -16.39 -33.61
N THR A 114 -11.16 -16.05 -34.78
CA THR A 114 -9.96 -16.73 -35.31
C THR A 114 -8.76 -16.53 -34.41
N PHE A 115 -8.58 -15.31 -33.86
CA PHE A 115 -7.56 -15.03 -32.86
C PHE A 115 -7.75 -15.87 -31.60
N ILE A 116 -8.95 -15.90 -31.03
CA ILE A 116 -9.23 -16.63 -29.79
C ILE A 116 -9.03 -18.14 -29.98
N ASN A 117 -9.50 -18.69 -31.09
CA ASN A 117 -9.30 -20.09 -31.44
C ASN A 117 -7.81 -20.43 -31.64
N GLY A 118 -7.02 -19.49 -32.15
CA GLY A 118 -5.57 -19.62 -32.31
C GLY A 118 -4.78 -19.66 -31.00
N LEU A 119 -5.38 -19.28 -29.86
CA LEU A 119 -4.72 -19.30 -28.55
C LEU A 119 -4.64 -20.70 -27.91
N GLN A 120 -5.36 -21.70 -28.44
CA GLN A 120 -5.35 -23.09 -27.95
C GLN A 120 -5.57 -23.22 -26.42
N ILE A 121 -6.54 -22.48 -25.87
CA ILE A 121 -6.88 -22.54 -24.45
C ILE A 121 -7.88 -23.68 -24.24
N ASP A 122 -7.43 -24.82 -23.73
CA ASP A 122 -8.24 -26.03 -23.54
C ASP A 122 -9.43 -25.80 -22.59
N GLU A 123 -9.29 -24.89 -21.64
CA GLU A 123 -10.30 -24.51 -20.66
C GLU A 123 -11.55 -23.90 -21.31
N LEU A 124 -11.43 -23.27 -22.49
CA LEU A 124 -12.58 -22.74 -23.24
C LEU A 124 -13.53 -23.86 -23.67
N ASN A 125 -13.01 -25.04 -24.01
CA ASN A 125 -13.83 -26.20 -24.40
C ASN A 125 -14.59 -26.82 -23.22
N GLN A 126 -14.12 -26.54 -21.99
CA GLN A 126 -14.75 -26.97 -20.75
C GLN A 126 -15.86 -26.02 -20.29
N TYR A 127 -15.97 -24.83 -20.89
CA TYR A 127 -16.99 -23.84 -20.55
C TYR A 127 -18.30 -24.09 -21.32
N LYS A 128 -19.22 -24.86 -20.73
CA LYS A 128 -20.49 -25.28 -21.37
C LYS A 128 -21.71 -24.65 -20.70
N SER A 129 -22.81 -24.53 -21.45
CA SER A 129 -24.12 -24.20 -20.87
C SER A 129 -24.55 -25.30 -19.90
N ILE A 130 -25.11 -24.91 -18.75
CA ILE A 130 -25.55 -25.86 -17.72
C ILE A 130 -27.04 -25.63 -17.47
N THR A 131 -27.83 -26.71 -17.46
CA THR A 131 -29.24 -26.70 -17.07
C THR A 131 -29.36 -27.48 -15.77
N ILE A 132 -29.78 -26.82 -14.68
CA ILE A 132 -29.84 -27.39 -13.33
C ILE A 132 -31.28 -27.34 -12.84
N GLN A 133 -31.77 -28.46 -12.31
CA GLN A 133 -33.14 -28.58 -11.78
C GLN A 133 -33.23 -28.37 -10.25
N GLU A 134 -32.13 -28.59 -9.48
CA GLU A 134 -32.09 -28.42 -8.02
C GLU A 134 -31.47 -27.08 -7.55
N VAL A 135 -32.02 -26.50 -6.48
CA VAL A 135 -31.71 -25.13 -6.02
C VAL A 135 -30.37 -25.02 -5.27
N GLU A 136 -29.95 -26.05 -4.52
CA GLU A 136 -28.68 -26.01 -3.76
C GLU A 136 -27.45 -26.22 -4.65
N GLU A 137 -27.51 -27.14 -5.62
CA GLU A 137 -26.45 -27.32 -6.63
C GLU A 137 -26.26 -26.09 -7.53
N ARG A 138 -27.33 -25.33 -7.74
CA ARG A 138 -27.31 -24.14 -8.60
C ARG A 138 -26.32 -23.08 -8.14
N LYS A 139 -26.28 -22.76 -6.83
CA LYS A 139 -25.36 -21.73 -6.30
C LYS A 139 -23.89 -22.11 -6.43
N LYS A 140 -23.55 -23.35 -6.06
CA LYS A 140 -22.17 -23.86 -6.14
C LYS A 140 -21.67 -23.84 -7.58
N THR A 141 -22.50 -24.32 -8.50
CA THR A 141 -22.18 -24.38 -9.93
C THR A 141 -21.99 -22.99 -10.55
N ILE A 142 -22.79 -21.99 -10.14
CA ILE A 142 -22.62 -20.60 -10.61
C ILE A 142 -21.26 -20.04 -10.17
N ILE A 143 -20.87 -20.24 -8.91
CA ILE A 143 -19.57 -19.77 -8.40
C ILE A 143 -18.44 -20.42 -9.19
N GLU A 144 -18.46 -21.75 -9.33
CA GLU A 144 -17.46 -22.50 -10.11
C GLU A 144 -17.39 -22.00 -11.56
N LYS A 145 -18.53 -21.70 -12.18
CA LYS A 145 -18.57 -21.16 -13.55
C LYS A 145 -18.02 -19.73 -13.65
N ILE A 146 -18.29 -18.88 -12.66
CA ILE A 146 -17.70 -17.53 -12.59
C ILE A 146 -16.17 -17.62 -12.44
N ASP A 147 -15.68 -18.50 -11.56
CA ASP A 147 -14.24 -18.71 -11.36
C ASP A 147 -13.58 -19.27 -12.62
N LYS A 148 -14.20 -20.25 -13.28
CA LYS A 148 -13.76 -20.79 -14.57
C LYS A 148 -13.69 -19.71 -15.66
N LYS A 149 -14.71 -18.84 -15.74
CA LYS A 149 -14.72 -17.71 -16.68
C LYS A 149 -13.55 -16.76 -16.41
N ARG A 150 -13.26 -16.47 -15.14
CA ARG A 150 -12.12 -15.62 -14.74
C ARG A 150 -10.80 -16.25 -15.17
N GLU A 151 -10.61 -17.52 -14.88
CA GLU A 151 -9.42 -18.27 -15.27
C GLU A 151 -9.19 -18.20 -16.79
N ILE A 152 -10.23 -18.43 -17.59
CA ILE A 152 -10.20 -18.32 -19.05
C ILE A 152 -9.79 -16.91 -19.51
N ILE A 153 -10.41 -15.87 -18.95
CA ILE A 153 -10.08 -14.48 -19.31
C ILE A 153 -8.62 -14.17 -18.97
N ASP A 154 -8.13 -14.56 -17.78
CA ASP A 154 -6.74 -14.35 -17.39
C ASP A 154 -5.77 -15.12 -18.31
N LEU A 155 -6.13 -16.34 -18.74
CA LEU A 155 -5.36 -17.10 -19.73
C LEU A 155 -5.34 -16.41 -21.09
N VAL A 156 -6.48 -15.93 -21.59
CA VAL A 156 -6.56 -15.20 -22.86
C VAL A 156 -5.67 -13.97 -22.82
N ILE A 157 -5.73 -13.17 -21.75
CA ILE A 157 -4.94 -11.94 -21.62
C ILE A 157 -3.45 -12.26 -21.56
N LYS A 158 -3.04 -13.29 -20.80
CA LYS A 158 -1.65 -13.74 -20.76
C LYS A 158 -1.15 -14.13 -22.15
N HIS A 159 -1.94 -14.90 -22.89
CA HIS A 159 -1.59 -15.31 -24.26
C HIS A 159 -1.59 -14.13 -25.22
N PHE A 160 -2.56 -13.22 -25.13
CA PHE A 160 -2.62 -12.03 -26.00
C PHE A 160 -1.41 -11.11 -25.77
N ALA A 161 -1.07 -10.83 -24.51
CA ALA A 161 0.11 -10.06 -24.15
C ALA A 161 1.41 -10.72 -24.61
N LYS A 162 1.47 -12.07 -24.62
CA LYS A 162 2.63 -12.84 -25.04
C LYS A 162 2.74 -12.97 -26.55
N GLU A 163 1.73 -13.47 -27.24
CA GLU A 163 1.78 -13.82 -28.66
C GLU A 163 1.56 -12.62 -29.59
N LYS A 164 0.75 -11.64 -29.17
CA LYS A 164 0.46 -10.41 -29.92
C LYS A 164 0.79 -9.16 -29.11
N SER A 165 2.01 -9.11 -28.54
CA SER A 165 2.44 -8.00 -27.68
C SER A 165 2.23 -6.61 -28.29
N LYS A 166 2.43 -6.44 -29.61
CA LYS A 166 2.21 -5.17 -30.31
C LYS A 166 0.73 -4.75 -30.26
N ASP A 167 -0.18 -5.68 -30.50
CA ASP A 167 -1.62 -5.40 -30.51
C ASP A 167 -2.15 -5.20 -29.09
N PHE A 168 -1.62 -5.93 -28.11
CA PHE A 168 -1.92 -5.72 -26.70
C PHE A 168 -1.49 -4.32 -26.21
N ILE A 169 -0.30 -3.85 -26.62
CA ILE A 169 0.17 -2.49 -26.32
C ILE A 169 -0.74 -1.45 -26.97
N LYS A 170 -1.08 -1.60 -28.26
CA LYS A 170 -2.02 -0.69 -28.95
C LYS A 170 -3.37 -0.63 -28.25
N LEU A 171 -3.89 -1.77 -27.78
CA LEU A 171 -5.14 -1.81 -27.03
C LEU A 171 -5.05 -1.01 -25.74
N TYR A 172 -3.95 -1.16 -24.99
CA TYR A 172 -3.69 -0.36 -23.80
C TYR A 172 -3.60 1.13 -24.12
N GLU A 173 -2.83 1.51 -25.14
CA GLU A 173 -2.64 2.89 -25.59
C GLU A 173 -3.98 3.53 -25.99
N LYS A 174 -4.80 2.84 -26.78
CA LYS A 174 -6.16 3.29 -27.14
C LYS A 174 -6.96 3.66 -25.89
N TYR A 175 -7.02 2.76 -24.90
CA TYR A 175 -7.78 3.05 -23.67
C TYR A 175 -7.14 4.14 -22.82
N ASN A 176 -5.81 4.23 -22.80
CA ASN A 176 -5.10 5.27 -22.07
C ASN A 176 -5.37 6.66 -22.67
N GLU A 177 -5.43 6.76 -23.99
CA GLU A 177 -5.81 7.99 -24.70
C GLU A 177 -7.24 8.42 -24.36
N VAL A 178 -8.20 7.49 -24.37
CA VAL A 178 -9.58 7.78 -23.98
C VAL A 178 -9.63 8.31 -22.54
N ILE A 179 -8.97 7.64 -21.58
CA ILE A 179 -8.93 8.09 -20.18
C ILE A 179 -8.28 9.48 -20.07
N THR A 180 -7.16 9.69 -20.76
CA THR A 180 -6.42 10.97 -20.73
C THR A 180 -7.27 12.11 -21.28
N LYS A 181 -7.93 11.89 -22.42
CA LYS A 181 -8.85 12.87 -23.01
C LYS A 181 -10.00 13.22 -22.06
N LYS A 182 -10.68 12.23 -21.50
CA LYS A 182 -11.79 12.46 -20.56
C LYS A 182 -11.34 13.17 -19.27
N ARG A 183 -10.09 12.98 -18.83
CA ARG A 183 -9.51 13.75 -17.71
C ARG A 183 -9.22 15.20 -18.09
N ASN A 184 -8.66 15.44 -19.27
CA ASN A 184 -8.40 16.79 -19.76
C ASN A 184 -9.69 17.59 -19.96
N ASP A 185 -10.77 16.93 -20.39
CA ASP A 185 -12.10 17.52 -20.52
C ASP A 185 -12.84 17.66 -19.17
N ILE A 186 -12.20 17.30 -18.04
CA ILE A 186 -12.77 17.33 -16.67
C ILE A 186 -14.00 16.40 -16.49
N LEU A 187 -14.31 15.59 -17.50
CA LEU A 187 -15.42 14.61 -17.46
C LEU A 187 -15.12 13.45 -16.50
N LEU A 188 -13.86 13.04 -16.38
CA LEU A 188 -13.41 11.96 -15.50
C LEU A 188 -12.47 12.49 -14.43
N LYS A 189 -12.88 12.35 -13.17
CA LYS A 189 -12.13 12.89 -12.03
C LYS A 189 -11.13 11.86 -11.46
N THR A 190 -10.04 12.36 -10.86
CA THR A 190 -9.02 11.50 -10.24
C THR A 190 -9.59 10.61 -9.12
N ASN A 191 -10.55 11.12 -8.34
CA ASN A 191 -11.19 10.36 -7.26
C ASN A 191 -12.01 9.16 -7.78
N GLN A 192 -12.63 9.27 -8.96
CA GLN A 192 -13.38 8.19 -9.62
C GLN A 192 -12.44 7.05 -10.05
N LEU A 193 -11.30 7.38 -10.67
CA LEU A 193 -10.29 6.37 -11.03
C LEU A 193 -9.68 5.67 -9.81
N GLN A 194 -9.42 6.45 -8.75
CA GLN A 194 -8.93 5.91 -7.48
C GLN A 194 -9.93 4.93 -6.86
N MET A 195 -11.22 5.29 -6.85
CA MET A 195 -12.29 4.44 -6.35
C MET A 195 -12.33 3.11 -7.12
N VAL A 196 -12.20 3.13 -8.44
CA VAL A 196 -12.11 1.88 -9.23
C VAL A 196 -10.93 1.02 -8.78
N GLY A 197 -9.75 1.61 -8.58
CA GLY A 197 -8.57 0.89 -8.07
C GLY A 197 -8.80 0.26 -6.70
N ASP A 198 -9.42 0.98 -5.78
CA ASP A 198 -9.77 0.48 -4.44
C ASP A 198 -10.74 -0.70 -4.53
N LEU A 199 -11.77 -0.58 -5.37
CA LEU A 199 -12.76 -1.64 -5.59
C LEU A 199 -12.15 -2.90 -6.18
N VAL A 200 -11.18 -2.78 -7.09
CA VAL A 200 -10.46 -3.95 -7.64
C VAL A 200 -9.65 -4.64 -6.54
N ARG A 201 -8.93 -3.89 -5.70
CA ARG A 201 -8.18 -4.46 -4.58
C ARG A 201 -9.09 -5.10 -3.53
N GLU A 202 -10.26 -4.50 -3.26
CA GLU A 202 -11.23 -4.98 -2.26
C GLU A 202 -11.96 -6.25 -2.72
N HIS A 203 -12.37 -6.31 -3.98
CA HIS A 203 -13.36 -7.31 -4.44
C HIS A 203 -12.82 -8.35 -5.42
N ILE A 204 -11.63 -8.17 -5.99
CA ILE A 204 -11.09 -9.07 -7.02
C ILE A 204 -9.85 -9.78 -6.51
N ASP A 205 -8.75 -9.03 -6.36
CA ASP A 205 -7.48 -9.48 -5.80
C ASP A 205 -6.57 -8.25 -5.63
N ILE A 206 -5.88 -8.17 -4.50
CA ILE A 206 -4.96 -7.07 -4.19
C ILE A 206 -3.80 -6.95 -5.20
N PHE A 207 -3.39 -8.07 -5.80
CA PHE A 207 -2.34 -8.16 -6.81
C PHE A 207 -2.86 -8.09 -8.24
N GLN A 208 -4.16 -7.92 -8.46
CA GLN A 208 -4.70 -7.88 -9.82
C GLN A 208 -4.13 -6.69 -10.61
N LEU A 209 -4.07 -5.49 -10.01
CA LEU A 209 -3.53 -4.30 -10.66
C LEU A 209 -2.05 -4.45 -11.07
N PRO A 210 -1.13 -4.84 -10.18
CA PRO A 210 0.27 -5.02 -10.55
C PRO A 210 0.46 -6.23 -11.49
N PHE A 211 -0.41 -7.25 -11.45
CA PHE A 211 -0.40 -8.35 -12.41
C PHE A 211 -0.58 -7.87 -13.87
N TYR A 212 -1.58 -7.01 -14.15
CA TYR A 212 -1.78 -6.44 -15.49
C TYR A 212 -0.63 -5.57 -15.95
N SER A 213 -0.12 -4.74 -15.04
CA SER A 213 1.04 -3.89 -15.29
C SER A 213 2.26 -4.76 -15.66
N ASN A 214 2.46 -5.90 -15.02
CA ASN A 214 3.49 -6.87 -15.37
C ASN A 214 3.26 -7.53 -16.75
N LEU A 215 2.02 -7.74 -17.20
CA LEU A 215 1.76 -8.20 -18.57
C LEU A 215 2.18 -7.14 -19.60
N LEU A 216 1.90 -5.87 -19.34
CA LEU A 216 2.37 -4.76 -20.19
C LEU A 216 3.88 -4.68 -20.20
N ILE A 217 4.54 -4.80 -19.05
CA ILE A 217 6.01 -4.85 -18.95
C ILE A 217 6.57 -5.96 -19.84
N LYS A 218 6.00 -7.17 -19.77
CA LYS A 218 6.43 -8.30 -20.61
C LYS A 218 6.20 -8.04 -22.10
N ALA A 219 5.08 -7.44 -22.46
CA ALA A 219 4.77 -7.08 -23.84
C ALA A 219 5.78 -6.05 -24.39
N TYR A 220 6.04 -4.95 -23.67
CA TYR A 220 7.03 -3.95 -24.07
C TYR A 220 8.44 -4.54 -24.20
N ARG A 221 8.85 -5.40 -23.26
CA ARG A 221 10.14 -6.11 -23.33
C ARG A 221 10.24 -7.03 -24.55
N LYS A 222 9.14 -7.70 -24.93
CA LYS A 222 9.12 -8.54 -26.14
C LYS A 222 9.26 -7.70 -27.40
N VAL A 223 8.53 -6.57 -27.49
CA VAL A 223 8.59 -5.66 -28.65
C VAL A 223 9.94 -4.94 -28.77
N ALA A 224 10.63 -4.68 -27.66
CA ALA A 224 11.95 -4.06 -27.67
C ALA A 224 13.06 -4.97 -28.26
N GLU A 225 12.81 -6.27 -28.47
CA GLU A 225 13.68 -7.21 -29.20
C GLU A 225 15.18 -7.09 -28.85
N LYS A 226 15.57 -7.56 -27.65
CA LYS A 226 16.95 -7.53 -27.11
C LYS A 226 17.56 -6.14 -26.87
N LYS A 227 16.88 -5.03 -27.18
CA LYS A 227 17.31 -3.69 -26.77
C LYS A 227 17.02 -3.44 -25.30
N SER A 228 17.73 -2.50 -24.69
CA SER A 228 17.42 -2.02 -23.34
C SER A 228 16.00 -1.45 -23.30
N CYS A 229 15.20 -1.93 -22.36
CA CYS A 229 13.81 -1.53 -22.16
C CYS A 229 13.67 -1.01 -20.73
N TYR A 230 13.46 0.29 -20.60
CA TYR A 230 13.23 0.96 -19.32
C TYR A 230 11.75 1.28 -19.19
N ILE A 231 11.16 0.93 -18.05
CA ILE A 231 9.73 1.13 -17.81
C ILE A 231 9.58 1.91 -16.51
N VAL A 232 8.78 2.97 -16.59
CA VAL A 232 8.36 3.75 -15.44
C VAL A 232 6.91 3.41 -15.16
N VAL A 233 6.64 2.94 -13.95
CA VAL A 233 5.28 2.75 -13.45
C VAL A 233 4.99 3.93 -12.53
N ASP A 234 4.12 4.82 -12.98
CA ASP A 234 3.74 6.00 -12.20
C ASP A 234 2.67 5.66 -11.16
N SER A 235 2.74 6.35 -10.01
CA SER A 235 1.70 6.37 -8.97
C SER A 235 1.33 4.99 -8.39
N LEU A 236 2.30 4.29 -7.79
CA LEU A 236 2.04 3.15 -6.90
C LEU A 236 1.41 3.64 -5.59
N LYS A 237 0.23 3.15 -5.24
CA LYS A 237 -0.56 3.68 -4.11
C LYS A 237 -0.84 2.65 -3.02
N ASN A 238 -0.44 1.40 -3.23
CA ASN A 238 -0.58 0.36 -2.25
C ASN A 238 0.75 -0.41 -2.07
N PRO A 239 1.18 -0.70 -0.84
CA PRO A 239 2.48 -1.32 -0.57
C PRO A 239 2.64 -2.72 -1.17
N PHE A 240 1.55 -3.44 -1.40
CA PHE A 240 1.58 -4.75 -2.06
C PHE A 240 1.90 -4.66 -3.55
N GLU A 241 1.64 -3.52 -4.19
CA GLU A 241 2.05 -3.26 -5.58
C GLU A 241 3.58 -3.17 -5.67
N ILE A 242 4.21 -2.44 -4.74
CA ILE A 242 5.67 -2.33 -4.64
C ILE A 242 6.27 -3.71 -4.35
N LEU A 243 5.72 -4.44 -3.38
CA LEU A 243 6.20 -5.79 -3.04
C LEU A 243 6.13 -6.72 -4.24
N TYR A 244 5.01 -6.69 -4.98
CA TYR A 244 4.83 -7.48 -6.19
C TYR A 244 5.95 -7.24 -7.20
N PHE A 245 6.29 -5.99 -7.51
CA PHE A 245 7.37 -5.75 -8.47
C PHE A 245 8.76 -6.07 -7.93
N LYS A 246 9.00 -5.75 -6.65
CA LYS A 246 10.29 -5.97 -5.97
C LYS A 246 10.67 -7.44 -5.88
N GLU A 247 9.71 -8.33 -5.68
CA GLU A 247 9.95 -9.79 -5.65
C GLU A 247 10.16 -10.41 -7.04
N ARG A 248 9.72 -9.72 -8.10
CA ARG A 248 9.65 -10.28 -9.46
C ARG A 248 10.76 -9.81 -10.38
N TYR A 249 11.25 -8.61 -10.15
CA TYR A 249 12.25 -7.97 -10.97
C TYR A 249 13.46 -7.60 -10.12
N SER A 250 14.61 -8.21 -10.42
CA SER A 250 15.87 -7.87 -9.76
C SER A 250 16.28 -6.42 -10.01
N ALA A 251 16.02 -5.91 -11.22
CA ALA A 251 16.26 -4.53 -11.66
C ALA A 251 15.04 -3.62 -11.46
N TYR A 252 14.41 -3.71 -10.28
CA TYR A 252 13.31 -2.82 -9.87
C TYR A 252 13.78 -1.87 -8.78
N TYR A 253 13.39 -0.59 -8.91
CA TYR A 253 13.70 0.48 -7.98
C TYR A 253 12.45 1.35 -7.79
N THR A 254 12.08 1.60 -6.55
CA THR A 254 10.95 2.49 -6.22
C THR A 254 11.47 3.86 -5.80
N PHE A 255 10.98 4.92 -6.44
CA PHE A 255 11.35 6.29 -6.14
C PHE A 255 10.21 6.99 -5.39
N SER A 256 10.51 7.59 -4.23
CA SER A 256 9.62 8.57 -3.59
C SER A 256 10.12 9.98 -3.91
N ILE A 257 9.19 10.85 -4.30
CA ILE A 257 9.48 12.26 -4.57
C ILE A 257 8.68 13.07 -3.55
N HIS A 258 9.39 13.80 -2.70
CA HIS A 258 8.78 14.58 -1.63
C HIS A 258 8.96 16.08 -1.87
N ALA A 259 7.92 16.86 -1.56
CA ALA A 259 7.96 18.30 -1.45
C ALA A 259 7.12 18.72 -0.23
N LYS A 260 7.52 19.82 0.41
CA LYS A 260 6.80 20.48 1.50
C LYS A 260 5.45 20.94 0.98
N ASP A 261 4.43 20.82 1.83
CA ASP A 261 3.07 21.23 1.52
C ASP A 261 3.01 22.65 0.95
N GLU A 262 3.76 23.60 1.53
CA GLU A 262 3.86 24.99 1.05
C GLU A 262 4.30 25.08 -0.42
N ILE A 263 5.28 24.28 -0.82
CA ILE A 263 5.80 24.24 -2.19
C ILE A 263 4.78 23.59 -3.13
N ILE A 264 4.08 22.55 -2.67
CA ILE A 264 3.00 21.93 -3.44
C ILE A 264 1.87 22.94 -3.65
N TYR A 265 1.43 23.64 -2.59
CA TYR A 265 0.41 24.69 -2.67
C TYR A 265 0.81 25.80 -3.64
N GLN A 266 2.06 26.25 -3.62
CA GLN A 266 2.56 27.26 -4.56
C GLN A 266 2.49 26.79 -6.02
N ARG A 267 2.87 25.53 -6.30
CA ARG A 267 2.88 24.98 -7.67
C ARG A 267 1.50 24.77 -8.26
N VAL A 268 0.52 24.51 -7.41
CA VAL A 268 -0.86 24.16 -7.78
C VAL A 268 -1.83 25.33 -7.50
N ALA A 269 -1.32 26.49 -7.08
CA ALA A 269 -2.14 27.65 -6.68
C ALA A 269 -3.11 28.14 -7.77
N ASN A 270 -2.81 27.87 -9.04
CA ASN A 270 -3.63 28.25 -10.18
C ASN A 270 -4.60 27.16 -10.64
N ASP A 271 -4.54 25.96 -10.05
CA ASP A 271 -5.43 24.85 -10.37
C ASP A 271 -6.52 24.76 -9.29
N ASP A 272 -7.76 24.45 -9.70
CA ASP A 272 -8.89 24.24 -8.78
C ASP A 272 -8.79 22.85 -8.10
N ILE A 273 -7.70 22.66 -7.33
CA ILE A 273 -7.34 21.38 -6.70
C ILE A 273 -7.35 21.54 -5.18
N ASP A 274 -8.27 20.84 -4.52
CA ASP A 274 -8.31 20.74 -3.06
C ASP A 274 -7.22 19.80 -2.54
N ILE A 275 -6.00 20.33 -2.40
CA ILE A 275 -4.84 19.60 -1.84
C ILE A 275 -5.12 19.10 -0.43
N LYS A 276 -5.90 19.84 0.39
CA LYS A 276 -6.22 19.40 1.76
C LYS A 276 -7.06 18.13 1.73
N ALA A 277 -8.06 18.04 0.85
CA ALA A 277 -8.83 16.83 0.65
C ALA A 277 -7.97 15.67 0.12
N ILE A 278 -7.03 15.94 -0.80
CA ILE A 278 -6.09 14.92 -1.31
C ILE A 278 -5.21 14.38 -0.18
N HIS A 279 -4.51 15.24 0.56
CA HIS A 279 -3.67 14.83 1.70
C HIS A 279 -4.49 14.09 2.76
N LYS A 280 -5.69 14.56 3.09
CA LYS A 280 -6.57 13.89 4.05
C LYS A 280 -6.87 12.45 3.62
N LYS A 281 -7.10 12.23 2.33
CA LYS A 281 -7.39 10.92 1.75
C LYS A 281 -6.14 10.04 1.67
N GLU A 282 -5.01 10.56 1.20
CA GLU A 282 -3.74 9.82 1.09
C GLU A 282 -3.19 9.39 2.46
N LEU A 283 -3.43 10.22 3.48
CA LEU A 283 -3.09 9.93 4.87
C LEU A 283 -4.16 9.07 5.58
N ASN A 284 -5.26 8.70 4.89
CA ASN A 284 -6.42 8.01 5.45
C ASN A 284 -6.97 8.65 6.75
N LEU A 285 -6.91 9.99 6.86
CA LEU A 285 -7.27 10.73 8.08
C LEU A 285 -8.78 10.75 8.38
N ASP A 286 -9.62 10.26 7.48
CA ASP A 286 -11.07 10.18 7.68
C ASP A 286 -11.50 9.06 8.65
N ASP A 287 -10.63 8.08 8.93
CA ASP A 287 -10.90 7.01 9.89
C ASP A 287 -10.21 7.32 11.23
N LYS A 288 -11.00 7.79 12.22
CA LYS A 288 -10.53 8.19 13.57
C LYS A 288 -9.78 7.09 14.34
N ASP A 289 -9.90 5.83 13.93
CA ASP A 289 -9.37 4.67 14.64
C ASP A 289 -7.99 4.17 14.17
N LYS A 290 -7.42 4.70 13.08
CA LYS A 290 -6.12 4.20 12.61
C LYS A 290 -4.98 4.82 13.42
N GLN A 291 -4.15 4.00 14.07
CA GLN A 291 -2.76 4.43 14.25
C GLN A 291 -2.17 4.53 12.85
N ARG A 292 -1.55 5.67 12.49
CA ARG A 292 -0.86 5.79 11.20
C ARG A 292 0.14 4.63 11.08
N GLY A 293 -0.13 3.64 10.23
CA GLY A 293 0.71 2.47 10.02
C GLY A 293 0.29 1.15 10.70
N SER A 294 -0.86 1.06 11.39
CA SER A 294 -1.39 -0.23 11.83
C SER A 294 -2.39 -0.80 10.80
N LEU A 295 -2.15 -2.02 10.32
CA LEU A 295 -3.03 -2.77 9.44
C LEU A 295 -4.10 -3.50 10.28
N ASP A 296 -4.94 -2.75 10.99
CA ASP A 296 -5.86 -3.30 11.99
C ASP A 296 -7.17 -3.83 11.38
N SER A 297 -7.45 -3.53 10.11
CA SER A 297 -8.64 -3.99 9.40
C SER A 297 -8.32 -4.50 7.99
N SER A 298 -9.14 -5.41 7.45
CA SER A 298 -9.04 -5.88 6.06
C SER A 298 -9.07 -4.72 5.05
N LYS A 299 -9.77 -3.63 5.38
CA LYS A 299 -9.83 -2.40 4.59
C LYS A 299 -8.47 -1.70 4.48
N ASP A 300 -7.60 -1.83 5.48
CA ASP A 300 -6.26 -1.21 5.48
C ASP A 300 -5.33 -1.85 4.47
N PHE A 301 -5.52 -3.13 4.18
CA PHE A 301 -4.75 -3.85 3.17
C PHE A 301 -5.14 -3.42 1.75
N VAL A 302 -6.42 -3.18 1.49
CA VAL A 302 -6.95 -2.94 0.14
C VAL A 302 -6.99 -1.45 -0.25
N SER A 303 -7.01 -0.56 0.75
CA SER A 303 -7.03 0.89 0.52
C SER A 303 -5.65 1.43 0.11
N GLN A 304 -5.63 2.68 -0.35
CA GLN A 304 -4.39 3.40 -0.62
C GLN A 304 -3.63 3.63 0.68
N ASN A 305 -2.33 3.40 0.67
CA ASN A 305 -1.44 3.66 1.78
C ASN A 305 -0.13 4.24 1.24
N VAL A 306 -0.19 5.52 0.88
CA VAL A 306 0.94 6.25 0.29
C VAL A 306 2.09 6.37 1.29
N ILE A 307 1.79 6.53 2.59
CA ILE A 307 2.80 6.60 3.65
C ILE A 307 3.66 5.33 3.66
N GLU A 308 3.04 4.15 3.69
CA GLU A 308 3.76 2.88 3.64
C GLU A 308 4.50 2.69 2.31
N CYS A 309 3.96 3.21 1.20
CA CYS A 309 4.67 3.20 -0.09
C CYS A 309 5.95 4.04 -0.06
N ILE A 310 5.89 5.23 0.55
CA ILE A 310 7.06 6.09 0.76
C ILE A 310 8.07 5.35 1.65
N GLN A 311 7.64 4.75 2.76
CA GLN A 311 8.51 3.98 3.67
C GLN A 311 9.20 2.79 3.00
N ARG A 312 8.54 2.16 2.03
CA ARG A 312 9.08 1.03 1.24
C ARG A 312 9.88 1.46 0.02
N SER A 313 9.98 2.76 -0.24
CA SER A 313 10.72 3.29 -1.37
C SER A 313 12.22 3.03 -1.19
N ASP A 314 12.88 2.80 -2.32
CA ASP A 314 14.30 2.47 -2.38
C ASP A 314 15.16 3.73 -2.46
N VAL A 315 14.65 4.76 -3.16
CA VAL A 315 15.34 6.02 -3.42
C VAL A 315 14.41 7.18 -3.07
N TYR A 316 14.93 8.13 -2.27
CA TYR A 316 14.21 9.32 -1.82
C TYR A 316 14.75 10.54 -2.54
N ILE A 317 13.86 11.28 -3.19
CA ILE A 317 14.17 12.48 -3.99
C ILE A 317 13.52 13.68 -3.33
N ASP A 318 14.33 14.70 -3.06
CA ASP A 318 13.87 15.99 -2.55
C ASP A 318 13.48 16.91 -3.70
N ASN A 319 12.24 17.40 -3.69
CA ASN A 319 11.67 18.31 -4.67
C ASN A 319 11.16 19.62 -4.02
N ASN A 320 11.77 20.01 -2.91
CA ASN A 320 11.48 21.26 -2.21
C ASN A 320 11.99 22.51 -2.91
N GLN A 321 13.05 22.40 -3.70
CA GLN A 321 13.60 23.54 -4.43
C GLN A 321 12.88 23.71 -5.77
N ASP A 322 12.50 24.94 -6.11
CA ASP A 322 11.86 25.24 -7.40
C ASP A 322 12.83 25.23 -8.59
N LYS A 323 14.12 24.99 -8.33
CA LYS A 323 15.12 24.77 -9.37
C LYS A 323 14.97 23.34 -9.89
N ARG A 324 14.33 23.21 -11.06
CA ARG A 324 14.24 21.95 -11.84
C ARG A 324 15.58 21.21 -11.94
N ASP A 325 16.68 21.95 -11.99
CA ASP A 325 18.05 21.43 -12.01
C ASP A 325 18.39 20.51 -10.81
N THR A 326 17.94 20.85 -9.58
CA THR A 326 18.21 20.03 -8.39
C THR A 326 17.45 18.69 -8.44
N LEU A 327 16.21 18.69 -8.94
CA LEU A 327 15.42 17.48 -9.15
C LEU A 327 16.05 16.59 -10.22
N TYR A 328 16.37 17.17 -11.39
CA TYR A 328 16.96 16.42 -12.50
C TYR A 328 18.34 15.87 -12.16
N LYS A 329 19.18 16.60 -11.42
CA LYS A 329 20.48 16.09 -10.95
C LYS A 329 20.34 14.85 -10.07
N GLN A 330 19.37 14.84 -9.16
CA GLN A 330 19.12 13.67 -8.31
C GLN A 330 18.63 12.48 -9.15
N ILE A 331 17.64 12.68 -10.01
CA ILE A 331 17.12 11.61 -10.89
C ILE A 331 18.23 11.08 -11.80
N PHE A 332 18.99 11.96 -12.46
CA PHE A 332 20.08 11.61 -13.35
C PHE A 332 21.17 10.81 -12.63
N ARG A 333 21.53 11.20 -11.40
CA ARG A 333 22.47 10.45 -10.55
C ARG A 333 22.04 9.00 -10.40
N TYR A 334 20.79 8.75 -10.00
CA TYR A 334 20.33 7.38 -9.78
C TYR A 334 20.09 6.60 -11.06
N LEU A 335 19.61 7.23 -12.14
CA LEU A 335 19.54 6.58 -13.45
C LEU A 335 20.93 6.14 -13.92
N SER A 336 21.95 6.97 -13.71
CA SER A 336 23.34 6.63 -14.04
C SER A 336 23.83 5.44 -13.21
N LEU A 337 23.53 5.40 -11.91
CA LEU A 337 23.88 4.27 -11.03
C LEU A 337 23.11 2.98 -11.34
N ILE A 338 21.86 3.09 -11.80
CA ILE A 338 21.07 1.92 -12.26
C ILE A 338 21.70 1.31 -13.52
N VAL A 339 22.19 2.15 -14.44
CA VAL A 339 22.87 1.69 -15.65
C VAL A 339 24.28 1.20 -15.35
N HIS A 340 25.00 1.86 -14.44
CA HIS A 340 26.36 1.56 -14.07
C HIS A 340 26.54 1.60 -12.54
N PRO A 341 26.29 0.48 -11.84
CA PRO A 341 26.55 0.37 -10.41
C PRO A 341 28.00 0.70 -10.05
N GLY A 342 28.20 1.38 -8.92
CA GLY A 342 29.52 1.78 -8.43
C GLY A 342 30.19 2.92 -9.19
N LEU A 343 29.48 3.57 -10.13
CA LEU A 343 30.02 4.69 -10.93
C LEU A 343 30.49 5.88 -10.07
N ILE A 344 29.79 6.14 -8.96
CA ILE A 344 30.17 7.14 -7.96
C ILE A 344 29.98 6.56 -6.56
N THR A 345 30.64 7.15 -5.57
CA THR A 345 30.48 6.74 -4.17
C THR A 345 29.19 7.26 -3.55
N PRO A 346 28.62 6.57 -2.55
CA PRO A 346 27.49 7.07 -1.77
C PRO A 346 27.83 8.37 -1.05
N SER A 347 26.79 9.18 -0.77
CA SER A 347 26.93 10.34 0.11
C SER A 347 27.04 9.91 1.57
N LYS A 348 27.56 10.82 2.42
CA LYS A 348 27.59 10.60 3.88
C LYS A 348 26.19 10.33 4.43
N ASP A 349 25.19 11.09 3.98
CA ASP A 349 23.81 10.91 4.43
C ASP A 349 23.26 9.52 4.09
N GLU A 350 23.50 9.03 2.87
CA GLU A 350 23.12 7.66 2.46
C GLU A 350 23.80 6.59 3.30
N MET A 351 25.11 6.73 3.51
CA MET A 351 25.87 5.80 4.34
C MET A 351 25.32 5.73 5.76
N ILE A 352 25.14 6.87 6.43
CA ILE A 352 24.65 6.90 7.81
C ILE A 352 23.19 6.48 7.90
N MET A 353 22.34 6.89 6.96
CA MET A 353 20.94 6.45 6.97
C MET A 353 20.84 4.95 6.70
N GLN A 354 21.73 4.36 5.89
CA GLN A 354 21.83 2.91 5.73
C GLN A 354 22.19 2.21 7.05
N LEU A 355 23.10 2.79 7.85
CA LEU A 355 23.40 2.31 9.20
C LEU A 355 22.16 2.34 10.11
N ALA A 356 21.41 3.45 10.11
CA ALA A 356 20.17 3.57 10.87
C ALA A 356 19.11 2.56 10.40
N LEU A 357 18.96 2.37 9.09
CA LEU A 357 18.04 1.39 8.51
C LEU A 357 18.43 -0.05 8.89
N ASN A 358 19.71 -0.38 8.91
CA ASN A 358 20.15 -1.71 9.35
C ASN A 358 19.91 -1.91 10.86
N ALA A 359 20.13 -0.86 11.68
CA ALA A 359 19.88 -0.90 13.12
C ALA A 359 18.41 -1.23 13.45
N LYS A 360 17.46 -0.64 12.70
CA LYS A 360 16.01 -0.86 12.81
C LYS A 360 15.62 -2.35 12.86
N PHE A 361 16.31 -3.22 12.12
CA PHE A 361 15.98 -4.66 12.07
C PHE A 361 16.25 -5.42 13.37
N ASN A 362 16.97 -4.81 14.32
CA ASN A 362 17.20 -5.38 15.65
C ASN A 362 16.05 -5.09 16.64
N SER A 363 15.04 -4.31 16.25
CA SER A 363 13.89 -3.98 17.10
C SER A 363 13.00 -5.20 17.36
N GLY A 364 12.90 -5.61 18.62
CA GLY A 364 11.88 -6.55 19.09
C GLY A 364 10.53 -5.89 19.45
N CYS A 365 10.32 -4.61 19.13
CA CYS A 365 9.00 -4.00 19.17
C CYS A 365 8.14 -4.48 17.99
N ILE A 366 6.91 -4.90 18.27
CA ILE A 366 5.95 -5.40 17.27
C ILE A 366 5.07 -4.30 16.64
N SER A 367 5.17 -3.05 17.13
CA SER A 367 4.33 -1.95 16.65
C SER A 367 5.01 -1.13 15.56
N ARG A 368 6.26 -0.72 15.78
CA ARG A 368 7.09 -0.03 14.79
C ARG A 368 8.51 -0.53 14.93
N GLN A 369 9.24 -0.48 13.84
CA GLN A 369 10.67 -0.70 13.82
C GLN A 369 11.31 0.62 13.37
N VAL A 370 12.16 1.19 14.22
CA VAL A 370 12.84 2.47 14.01
C VAL A 370 14.31 2.29 14.38
N GLY A 371 15.20 2.87 13.60
CA GLY A 371 16.63 2.90 13.90
C GLY A 371 17.15 4.33 13.90
N ALA A 372 18.20 4.59 14.68
CA ALA A 372 18.81 5.89 14.84
C ALA A 372 20.35 5.79 14.95
N VAL A 373 21.05 6.83 14.51
CA VAL A 373 22.50 6.96 14.61
C VAL A 373 22.83 8.38 15.07
N VAL A 374 23.71 8.49 16.08
CA VAL A 374 24.20 9.77 16.59
C VAL A 374 25.64 9.95 16.16
N LEU A 375 25.95 11.10 15.58
CA LEU A 375 27.29 11.53 15.22
C LEU A 375 27.73 12.70 16.09
N ASN A 376 29.03 12.88 16.24
CA ASN A 376 29.58 14.14 16.77
C ASN A 376 29.72 15.22 15.67
N LYS A 377 30.20 16.41 16.04
CA LYS A 377 30.45 17.54 15.13
C LYS A 377 31.48 17.27 14.01
N TYR A 378 32.18 16.14 14.07
CA TYR A 378 33.18 15.73 13.08
C TYR A 378 32.70 14.56 12.21
N ASP A 379 31.39 14.29 12.20
CA ASP A 379 30.75 13.19 11.45
C ASP A 379 31.22 11.78 11.86
N SER A 380 31.77 11.62 13.07
CA SER A 380 32.09 10.29 13.62
C SER A 380 30.86 9.71 14.29
N VAL A 381 30.51 8.47 13.94
CA VAL A 381 29.45 7.71 14.61
C VAL A 381 29.84 7.50 16.08
N LYS A 382 28.93 7.84 16.99
CA LYS A 382 29.12 7.71 18.45
C LYS A 382 28.18 6.71 19.09
N ALA A 383 26.96 6.60 18.58
CA ALA A 383 26.01 5.60 19.04
C ALA A 383 25.05 5.21 17.93
N ILE A 384 24.55 3.99 18.04
CA ILE A 384 23.51 3.42 17.20
C ILE A 384 22.40 2.96 18.13
N GLY A 385 21.16 3.24 17.78
CA GLY A 385 20.00 2.85 18.55
C GLY A 385 18.91 2.28 17.67
N TRP A 386 18.08 1.45 18.27
CA TRP A 386 16.81 1.00 17.72
C TRP A 386 15.82 0.91 18.86
N ASN A 387 14.53 0.93 18.52
CA ASN A 387 13.51 0.88 19.54
C ASN A 387 13.45 -0.51 20.17
N GLU A 388 13.71 -0.58 21.48
CA GLU A 388 13.82 -1.84 22.21
C GLU A 388 13.44 -1.64 23.67
N VAL A 389 13.02 -2.71 24.34
CA VAL A 389 12.79 -2.72 25.79
C VAL A 389 14.09 -2.43 26.56
N PRO A 390 13.99 -1.97 27.82
CA PRO A 390 15.17 -1.79 28.66
C PRO A 390 16.03 -3.05 28.73
N GLU A 391 17.35 -2.85 28.80
CA GLU A 391 18.33 -3.93 28.83
C GLU A 391 18.04 -4.95 29.93
N GLY A 392 18.16 -6.24 29.57
CA GLY A 392 17.83 -7.36 30.46
C GLY A 392 16.35 -7.77 30.46
N GLN A 393 15.47 -7.05 29.77
CA GLN A 393 14.08 -7.45 29.59
C GLN A 393 13.85 -8.21 28.28
N VAL A 394 12.82 -9.05 28.24
CA VAL A 394 12.42 -9.75 27.01
C VAL A 394 11.65 -8.81 26.08
N PRO A 395 12.04 -8.72 24.79
CA PRO A 395 11.36 -7.91 23.78
C PRO A 395 9.91 -8.33 23.55
N CYS A 396 9.09 -7.40 23.07
CA CYS A 396 7.66 -7.64 22.83
C CYS A 396 7.40 -8.78 21.83
N LEU A 397 8.23 -8.91 20.80
CA LEU A 397 8.16 -9.95 19.76
C LEU A 397 8.37 -11.37 20.30
N LEU A 398 9.06 -11.52 21.43
CA LEU A 398 9.36 -12.81 22.03
C LEU A 398 8.43 -13.15 23.21
N ARG A 399 7.46 -12.28 23.50
CA ARG A 399 6.45 -12.52 24.54
C ARG A 399 5.21 -13.15 23.92
N SER A 400 4.53 -13.96 24.70
CA SER A 400 3.30 -14.65 24.33
C SER A 400 2.15 -14.25 25.26
N HIS A 401 0.95 -14.06 24.71
CA HIS A 401 -0.23 -13.84 25.56
C HIS A 401 -0.67 -15.14 26.27
N ASN A 402 -0.60 -16.28 25.58
CA ASN A 402 -0.90 -17.59 26.17
C ASN A 402 -0.01 -17.88 27.39
N GLU A 403 1.28 -17.58 27.29
CA GLU A 403 2.21 -17.76 28.41
C GLU A 403 1.86 -16.84 29.61
N LEU A 404 1.41 -15.60 29.35
CA LEU A 404 0.96 -14.69 30.41
C LEU A 404 -0.31 -15.20 31.10
N LEU A 405 -1.27 -15.73 30.35
CA LEU A 405 -2.53 -16.28 30.89
C LEU A 405 -2.27 -17.53 31.74
N ASN A 406 -1.37 -18.40 31.30
CA ASN A 406 -1.00 -19.65 31.97
C ASN A 406 -0.14 -19.49 33.23
N ASN A 407 -0.03 -18.26 33.76
CA ASN A 407 0.68 -17.96 34.99
C ASN A 407 2.18 -18.33 34.95
N SER A 408 2.87 -18.03 33.85
CA SER A 408 4.29 -18.32 33.71
C SER A 408 5.10 -17.88 34.93
N ALA A 409 5.92 -18.79 35.46
CA ALA A 409 6.83 -18.52 36.56
C ALA A 409 8.03 -17.66 36.13
N LEU A 410 8.25 -17.51 34.82
CA LEU A 410 9.39 -16.78 34.28
C LEU A 410 9.29 -15.28 34.58
N ASN A 411 10.44 -14.64 34.78
CA ASN A 411 10.56 -13.19 35.01
C ASN A 411 10.47 -12.37 33.70
N ILE A 412 9.59 -12.81 32.79
CA ILE A 412 9.34 -12.20 31.47
C ILE A 412 8.19 -11.18 31.57
N TYR A 413 7.28 -11.41 32.52
CA TYR A 413 6.10 -10.60 32.76
C TYR A 413 6.16 -9.94 34.13
N SER A 414 5.76 -8.67 34.17
CA SER A 414 5.71 -7.90 35.41
C SER A 414 4.66 -8.46 36.37
N LYS A 415 4.84 -8.20 37.68
CA LYS A 415 3.81 -8.52 38.69
C LYS A 415 2.47 -7.84 38.36
N TYR A 416 2.52 -6.65 37.76
CA TYR A 416 1.34 -5.91 37.29
C TYR A 416 0.58 -6.68 36.20
N GLU A 417 1.29 -7.19 35.19
CA GLU A 417 0.71 -8.03 34.13
C GLU A 417 0.10 -9.32 34.69
N LYS A 418 0.82 -10.01 35.58
CA LYS A 418 0.36 -11.29 36.16
C LYS A 418 -0.85 -11.17 37.10
N THR A 419 -1.14 -9.97 37.61
CA THR A 419 -2.21 -9.76 38.60
C THR A 419 -3.34 -8.89 38.05
N LYS A 420 -3.15 -7.57 38.01
CA LYS A 420 -4.19 -6.60 37.67
C LYS A 420 -4.70 -6.77 36.25
N ILE A 421 -3.80 -6.81 35.27
CA ILE A 421 -4.19 -6.87 33.85
C ILE A 421 -4.79 -8.24 33.52
N ARG A 422 -4.11 -9.33 33.91
CA ARG A 422 -4.58 -10.69 33.60
C ARG A 422 -5.99 -10.98 34.14
N ILE A 423 -6.35 -10.43 35.30
CA ILE A 423 -7.67 -10.64 35.93
C ILE A 423 -8.71 -9.64 35.40
N ASP A 424 -8.29 -8.59 34.69
CA ASP A 424 -9.20 -7.62 34.12
C ASP A 424 -10.14 -8.28 33.10
N LYS A 425 -11.45 -8.04 33.25
CA LYS A 425 -12.47 -8.65 32.40
C LYS A 425 -12.36 -8.20 30.95
N LYS A 426 -11.98 -6.94 30.67
CA LYS A 426 -11.75 -6.46 29.30
C LYS A 426 -10.51 -7.11 28.72
N PHE A 427 -9.44 -7.26 29.50
CA PHE A 427 -8.25 -8.00 29.07
C PHE A 427 -8.61 -9.45 28.68
N GLN A 428 -9.22 -10.20 29.60
CA GLN A 428 -9.63 -11.58 29.32
C GLN A 428 -10.57 -11.67 28.13
N TYR A 429 -11.50 -10.71 27.99
CA TYR A 429 -12.41 -10.63 26.85
C TYR A 429 -11.70 -10.41 25.51
N ILE A 430 -10.69 -9.53 25.46
CA ILE A 430 -9.86 -9.27 24.26
C ILE A 430 -9.21 -10.56 23.75
N PHE A 431 -8.83 -11.46 24.65
CA PHE A 431 -8.15 -12.72 24.33
C PHE A 431 -9.04 -13.97 24.50
N SER A 432 -10.34 -13.82 24.75
CA SER A 432 -11.26 -14.96 24.94
C SER A 432 -11.80 -15.48 23.62
N ASP A 433 -12.13 -16.77 23.56
CA ASP A 433 -12.77 -17.45 22.39
C ASP A 433 -14.12 -16.82 21.96
N LYS A 434 -14.73 -15.98 22.81
CA LYS A 434 -16.00 -15.29 22.52
C LYS A 434 -15.82 -14.05 21.64
N ASN A 435 -14.60 -13.52 21.56
CA ASN A 435 -14.17 -12.55 20.55
C ASN A 435 -13.29 -13.35 19.58
N PRO A 436 -13.30 -13.15 18.25
CA PRO A 436 -12.28 -13.74 17.40
C PRO A 436 -10.91 -13.42 17.98
N ASN A 437 -10.24 -14.44 18.54
CA ASN A 437 -8.90 -14.26 19.06
C ASN A 437 -8.06 -13.83 17.87
N GLN A 438 -7.59 -12.58 17.87
CA GLN A 438 -6.88 -11.99 16.74
C GLN A 438 -5.61 -12.78 16.36
N TYR A 439 -5.15 -13.68 17.24
CA TYR A 439 -4.00 -14.54 17.06
C TYR A 439 -4.35 -16.02 16.79
N GLU A 440 -5.63 -16.42 16.73
CA GLU A 440 -6.04 -17.82 16.56
C GLU A 440 -5.45 -18.44 15.28
N GLU A 441 -5.58 -17.73 14.16
CA GLU A 441 -5.06 -18.18 12.87
C GLU A 441 -3.52 -18.20 12.83
N SER A 442 -2.88 -17.24 13.49
CA SER A 442 -1.41 -17.22 13.66
C SER A 442 -0.94 -18.43 14.48
N ASN A 443 -1.65 -18.76 15.56
CA ASN A 443 -1.37 -19.92 16.40
C ASN A 443 -1.53 -21.23 15.64
N LYS A 444 -2.57 -21.39 14.82
CA LYS A 444 -2.74 -22.57 13.94
C LYS A 444 -1.56 -22.76 12.98
N LYS A 445 -0.87 -21.68 12.62
CA LYS A 445 0.34 -21.68 11.76
C LYS A 445 1.65 -21.81 12.55
N GLY A 446 1.60 -21.95 13.87
CA GLY A 446 2.78 -22.04 14.73
C GLY A 446 3.52 -20.71 14.93
N LEU A 447 2.86 -19.57 14.68
CA LEU A 447 3.43 -18.24 14.92
C LEU A 447 3.25 -17.83 16.39
N ASN A 448 4.20 -17.05 16.92
CA ASN A 448 4.09 -16.51 18.27
C ASN A 448 2.95 -15.49 18.37
N ASP A 449 2.20 -15.55 19.47
CA ASP A 449 1.02 -14.74 19.72
C ASP A 449 1.33 -13.46 20.52
N SER A 450 2.33 -12.75 20.02
CA SER A 450 2.86 -11.54 20.64
C SER A 450 1.83 -10.44 20.76
N PHE A 451 1.96 -9.65 21.82
CA PHE A 451 1.02 -8.58 22.12
C PHE A 451 1.72 -7.28 22.54
N CYS A 452 1.09 -6.15 22.22
CA CYS A 452 1.58 -4.83 22.62
C CYS A 452 0.90 -4.38 23.90
N PHE A 453 1.66 -4.34 25.00
CA PHE A 453 1.14 -3.94 26.31
C PHE A 453 0.42 -2.57 26.28
N LYS A 454 1.03 -1.57 25.62
CA LYS A 454 0.46 -0.22 25.45
C LYS A 454 -0.94 -0.27 24.83
N SER A 455 -1.11 -0.99 23.72
CA SER A 455 -2.38 -1.06 23.00
C SER A 455 -3.49 -1.64 23.88
N ILE A 456 -3.15 -2.66 24.67
CA ILE A 456 -4.08 -3.30 25.61
C ILE A 456 -4.45 -2.35 26.74
N GLN A 457 -3.46 -1.71 27.38
CA GLN A 457 -3.70 -0.79 28.49
C GLN A 457 -4.61 0.37 28.06
N ASN A 458 -4.33 0.97 26.90
CA ASN A 458 -5.16 2.02 26.32
C ASN A 458 -6.59 1.54 26.02
N GLY A 459 -6.76 0.29 25.58
CA GLY A 459 -8.08 -0.31 25.38
C GLY A 459 -8.87 -0.53 26.68
N ILE A 460 -8.18 -0.85 27.78
CA ILE A 460 -8.80 -1.02 29.11
C ILE A 460 -9.21 0.34 29.67
N GLU A 461 -8.33 1.33 29.63
CA GLU A 461 -8.55 2.68 30.14
C GLU A 461 -9.52 3.50 29.27
N GLY A 462 -9.60 3.18 27.97
CA GLY A 462 -10.39 3.96 27.01
C GLY A 462 -9.72 5.28 26.60
N GLU A 463 -8.46 5.49 26.98
CA GLU A 463 -7.68 6.69 26.68
C GLU A 463 -6.41 6.33 25.90
N ARG A 464 -5.98 7.24 25.02
CA ARG A 464 -4.74 7.07 24.26
C ARG A 464 -3.56 7.60 25.08
N ASN A 465 -2.78 6.70 25.68
CA ASN A 465 -1.53 7.04 26.35
C ASN A 465 -0.33 6.42 25.60
N GLN A 466 0.64 7.25 25.22
CA GLN A 466 1.85 6.79 24.51
C GLN A 466 2.99 6.40 25.46
N VAL A 467 2.91 6.78 26.74
CA VAL A 467 3.99 6.58 27.72
C VAL A 467 4.09 5.11 28.16
N TYR A 468 3.01 4.32 28.07
CA TYR A 468 3.01 2.91 28.47
C TYR A 468 3.68 1.96 27.46
N THR A 469 4.38 2.48 26.45
CA THR A 469 5.25 1.64 25.61
C THR A 469 6.34 0.98 26.46
N ARG A 470 6.55 -0.33 26.25
CA ARG A 470 7.68 -1.03 26.89
C ARG A 470 9.01 -0.72 26.22
N SER A 471 8.98 -0.41 24.93
CA SER A 471 10.18 -0.12 24.16
C SER A 471 10.54 1.35 24.28
N LEU A 472 11.81 1.62 24.59
CA LEU A 472 12.45 2.90 24.37
C LEU A 472 12.42 3.24 22.88
N HIS A 473 12.41 4.53 22.56
CA HIS A 473 12.53 4.98 21.18
C HIS A 473 13.97 4.79 20.68
N ALA A 474 14.15 4.72 19.36
CA ALA A 474 15.46 4.47 18.76
C ALA A 474 16.46 5.58 19.07
N GLU A 475 16.00 6.83 18.99
CA GLU A 475 16.75 8.05 19.28
C GLU A 475 17.13 8.10 20.76
N GLU A 476 16.19 7.81 21.64
CA GLU A 476 16.44 7.72 23.09
C GLU A 476 17.47 6.63 23.41
N ASN A 477 17.33 5.45 22.82
CA ASN A 477 18.29 4.37 23.00
C ASN A 477 19.68 4.77 22.50
N ALA A 478 19.79 5.42 21.34
CA ALA A 478 21.07 5.92 20.83
C ALA A 478 21.71 6.94 21.79
N PHE A 479 20.93 7.88 22.35
CA PHE A 479 21.43 8.82 23.35
C PHE A 479 21.86 8.14 24.65
N LEU A 480 21.09 7.16 25.13
CA LEU A 480 21.43 6.39 26.31
C LEU A 480 22.69 5.55 26.09
N GLN A 481 22.89 4.96 24.92
CA GLN A 481 24.12 4.25 24.60
C GLN A 481 25.33 5.18 24.54
N ALA A 482 25.16 6.37 23.93
CA ALA A 482 26.20 7.40 23.94
C ALA A 482 26.60 7.79 25.37
N SER A 483 25.64 7.88 26.29
CA SER A 483 25.89 8.20 27.70
C SER A 483 26.45 7.01 28.50
N LYS A 484 25.92 5.80 28.28
CA LYS A 484 26.26 4.59 29.04
C LYS A 484 27.64 4.05 28.68
N TYR A 485 28.00 4.06 27.39
CA TYR A 485 29.24 3.47 26.89
C TYR A 485 30.22 4.50 26.34
N GLY A 486 29.77 5.72 26.07
CA GLY A 486 30.59 6.75 25.45
C GLY A 486 31.23 7.71 26.46
N ASN A 487 32.52 7.97 26.26
CA ASN A 487 33.23 9.13 26.85
C ASN A 487 33.38 10.28 25.84
N SER A 488 32.67 10.23 24.71
CA SER A 488 32.83 11.18 23.60
C SER A 488 31.72 12.22 23.57
N GLU A 489 32.11 13.49 23.44
CA GLU A 489 31.18 14.61 23.25
C GLU A 489 30.34 14.43 21.96
N ILE A 490 29.02 14.64 22.09
CA ILE A 490 28.07 14.65 20.96
C ILE A 490 27.50 16.05 20.67
N ILE A 491 27.84 17.06 21.47
CA ILE A 491 27.41 18.46 21.28
C ILE A 491 27.88 18.96 19.90
N GLY A 492 26.99 19.67 19.20
CA GLY A 492 27.22 20.11 17.83
C GLY A 492 27.09 19.01 16.79
N GLY A 493 26.68 17.81 17.22
CA GLY A 493 26.56 16.62 16.39
C GLY A 493 25.28 16.54 15.57
N GLN A 494 25.05 15.35 15.00
CA GLN A 494 23.92 15.08 14.12
C GLN A 494 23.16 13.82 14.56
N LEU A 495 21.86 13.80 14.34
CA LEU A 495 20.99 12.65 14.57
C LEU A 495 20.40 12.18 13.22
N PHE A 496 20.61 10.92 12.89
CA PHE A 496 19.93 10.26 11.78
C PHE A 496 18.91 9.30 12.36
N THR A 497 17.68 9.31 11.86
CA THR A 497 16.61 8.42 12.34
C THR A 497 15.69 7.99 11.21
N THR A 498 15.24 6.74 11.20
CA THR A 498 14.31 6.27 10.16
C THR A 498 12.91 6.87 10.30
N ALA A 499 12.58 7.45 11.47
CA ALA A 499 11.35 8.19 11.69
C ALA A 499 11.64 9.47 12.46
N SER A 500 11.00 10.59 12.13
CA SER A 500 11.29 11.87 12.75
C SER A 500 11.03 11.84 14.27
N PRO A 501 11.82 12.58 15.07
CA PRO A 501 11.70 12.54 16.53
C PRO A 501 10.31 12.92 17.03
N CYS A 502 9.76 12.11 17.94
CA CYS A 502 8.58 12.51 18.71
C CYS A 502 8.92 13.68 19.65
N PHE A 503 7.90 14.34 20.22
CA PHE A 503 8.10 15.46 21.16
C PHE A 503 9.15 15.21 22.26
N LEU A 504 9.17 14.02 22.88
CA LEU A 504 10.15 13.70 23.93
C LEU A 504 11.57 13.50 23.38
N CYS A 505 11.71 12.85 22.23
CA CYS A 505 13.01 12.66 21.58
C CYS A 505 13.55 13.99 21.03
N ALA A 506 12.67 14.87 20.54
CA ALA A 506 13.02 16.22 20.12
C ALA A 506 13.61 17.04 21.26
N LYS A 507 12.97 17.05 22.44
CA LYS A 507 13.53 17.70 23.64
C LYS A 507 14.91 17.19 24.01
N LYS A 508 15.10 15.87 23.97
CA LYS A 508 16.40 15.23 24.24
C LYS A 508 17.45 15.65 23.22
N ALA A 509 17.12 15.62 21.92
CA ALA A 509 18.03 16.04 20.86
C ALA A 509 18.46 17.50 21.02
N TYR A 510 17.53 18.40 21.33
CA TYR A 510 17.81 19.81 21.61
C TYR A 510 18.70 19.99 22.83
N GLN A 511 18.37 19.33 23.95
CA GLN A 511 19.15 19.38 25.20
C GLN A 511 20.58 18.84 25.02
N LEU A 512 20.76 17.83 24.18
CA LEU A 512 22.06 17.23 23.87
C LEU A 512 22.87 18.05 22.84
N GLY A 513 22.31 19.16 22.35
CA GLY A 513 22.99 20.08 21.45
C GLY A 513 23.18 19.54 20.04
N MET A 514 22.27 18.68 19.55
CA MET A 514 22.25 18.29 18.14
C MET A 514 22.03 19.52 17.26
N LYS A 515 22.73 19.61 16.13
CA LYS A 515 22.62 20.73 15.19
C LYS A 515 21.92 20.36 13.88
N ARG A 516 21.86 19.07 13.56
CA ARG A 516 21.21 18.56 12.35
C ARG A 516 20.51 17.25 12.62
N ILE A 517 19.28 17.12 12.14
CA ILE A 517 18.47 15.91 12.27
C ILE A 517 18.00 15.48 10.88
N VAL A 518 18.42 14.30 10.45
CA VAL A 518 18.03 13.70 9.17
C VAL A 518 17.03 12.58 9.40
N TYR A 519 15.89 12.62 8.73
CA TYR A 519 14.83 11.62 8.91
C TYR A 519 14.19 11.15 7.62
N ILE A 520 13.70 9.91 7.58
CA ILE A 520 12.95 9.38 6.43
C ILE A 520 11.47 9.67 6.58
N GLU A 521 10.86 9.23 7.68
CA GLU A 521 9.41 9.32 7.85
C GLU A 521 9.04 10.58 8.64
N ALA A 522 8.25 11.48 8.06
CA ALA A 522 7.70 12.61 8.80
C ALA A 522 6.63 12.15 9.80
N TYR A 523 6.83 12.47 11.07
CA TYR A 523 5.84 12.28 12.12
C TYR A 523 5.05 13.59 12.34
N PRO A 524 3.71 13.54 12.28
CA PRO A 524 2.84 14.70 12.47
C PRO A 524 2.77 15.10 13.96
N ASP A 525 3.68 15.94 14.41
CA ASP A 525 3.66 16.44 15.79
C ASP A 525 4.14 17.89 15.83
N ILE A 526 3.80 18.58 16.91
CA ILE A 526 4.17 19.97 17.20
C ILE A 526 5.65 20.12 17.60
N SER A 527 6.45 19.06 17.42
CA SER A 527 7.84 19.00 17.88
C SER A 527 8.73 20.00 17.17
N ASN A 528 8.51 20.24 15.88
CA ASN A 528 9.24 21.25 15.14
C ASN A 528 8.94 22.65 15.69
N GLU A 529 7.65 23.03 15.73
CA GLU A 529 7.22 24.39 16.10
C GLU A 529 7.49 24.71 17.58
N GLN A 530 7.40 23.72 18.47
CA GLN A 530 7.52 23.94 19.93
C GLN A 530 8.88 23.60 20.52
N VAL A 531 9.75 22.87 19.81
CA VAL A 531 11.07 22.48 20.34
C VAL A 531 12.20 22.99 19.46
N PHE A 532 12.13 22.78 18.15
CA PHE A 532 13.25 23.08 17.25
C PHE A 532 13.24 24.52 16.72
N GLU A 533 12.07 25.15 16.58
CA GLU A 533 11.92 26.52 16.08
C GLU A 533 12.01 27.62 17.17
N ILE A 534 12.30 27.23 18.41
CA ILE A 534 12.40 28.15 19.55
C ILE A 534 13.75 28.08 20.27
N GLY A 535 14.03 29.11 21.06
CA GLY A 535 15.26 29.23 21.84
C GLY A 535 16.47 29.67 21.01
N ASN A 536 17.67 29.52 21.57
CA ASN A 536 18.90 30.10 21.00
C ASN A 536 19.68 29.12 20.12
N ASN A 537 19.30 27.83 20.09
CA ASN A 537 19.97 26.82 19.29
C ASN A 537 19.14 26.49 18.05
N GLU A 538 19.65 26.89 16.88
CA GLU A 538 19.10 26.43 15.61
C GLU A 538 19.44 24.94 15.38
N ILE A 539 18.44 24.18 14.95
CA ILE A 539 18.55 22.78 14.53
C ILE A 539 18.03 22.64 13.10
N GLU A 540 18.86 22.12 12.21
CA GLU A 540 18.46 21.85 10.83
C GLU A 540 17.69 20.53 10.74
N MET A 541 16.39 20.60 10.43
CA MET A 541 15.56 19.43 10.11
C MET A 541 15.64 19.11 8.62
N VAL A 542 16.16 17.92 8.27
CA VAL A 542 16.39 17.50 6.89
C VAL A 542 15.62 16.23 6.59
N HIS A 543 14.70 16.30 5.62
CA HIS A 543 14.11 15.10 5.05
C HIS A 543 15.18 14.35 4.23
N PHE A 544 15.33 13.07 4.48
CA PHE A 544 16.34 12.25 3.85
C PHE A 544 16.16 12.23 2.32
N ARG A 545 17.29 12.31 1.62
CA ARG A 545 17.42 12.13 0.18
C ARG A 545 18.59 11.20 -0.07
N GLY A 546 18.39 10.16 -0.88
CA GLY A 546 19.35 9.06 -0.89
C GLY A 546 18.75 7.72 -1.31
N ALA A 547 19.60 6.79 -1.74
CA ALA A 547 19.25 5.38 -1.80
C ALA A 547 19.49 4.69 -0.45
N ILE A 548 18.60 3.76 -0.07
CA ILE A 548 18.72 2.92 1.13
C ILE A 548 18.32 1.48 0.86
N GLY A 549 18.50 0.61 1.85
CA GLY A 549 18.15 -0.81 1.81
C GLY A 549 18.97 -1.56 0.77
N LEU A 550 18.31 -2.50 0.08
CA LEU A 550 18.94 -3.28 -0.98
C LEU A 550 19.34 -2.41 -2.19
N ALA A 551 18.65 -1.31 -2.45
CA ALA A 551 19.01 -0.43 -3.56
C ALA A 551 20.33 0.28 -3.32
N TYR A 552 20.62 0.72 -2.09
CA TYR A 552 21.94 1.24 -1.73
C TYR A 552 23.05 0.28 -2.13
N GLN A 553 22.93 -1.00 -1.76
CA GLN A 553 23.90 -2.03 -2.12
C GLN A 553 23.99 -2.21 -3.64
N LYS A 554 22.85 -2.42 -4.31
CA LYS A 554 22.80 -2.62 -5.77
C LYS A 554 23.35 -1.46 -6.59
N LEU A 555 23.20 -0.22 -6.11
CA LEU A 555 23.61 0.97 -6.84
C LEU A 555 25.10 1.28 -6.63
N TYR A 556 25.65 0.99 -5.45
CA TYR A 556 27.02 1.37 -5.10
C TYR A 556 28.03 0.21 -5.13
N GLU A 557 27.58 -1.04 -5.22
CA GLU A 557 28.44 -2.19 -5.43
C GLU A 557 28.83 -2.29 -6.92
N PRO A 558 30.11 -2.10 -7.27
CA PRO A 558 30.54 -2.21 -8.66
C PRO A 558 30.58 -3.69 -9.08
N ILE A 559 30.20 -3.97 -10.34
CA ILE A 559 30.18 -5.35 -10.89
C ILE A 559 31.60 -5.93 -10.97
N PHE A 560 32.57 -5.10 -11.37
CA PHE A 560 34.00 -5.40 -11.40
C PHE A 560 34.75 -4.26 -10.74
N SER A 561 36.02 -4.48 -10.36
CA SER A 561 36.84 -3.35 -9.94
C SER A 561 36.94 -2.33 -11.09
N TYR A 562 36.77 -1.04 -10.78
CA TYR A 562 36.80 0.02 -11.80
C TYR A 562 38.12 0.01 -12.60
N LYS A 563 39.22 -0.40 -11.96
CA LYS A 563 40.52 -0.60 -12.60
C LYS A 563 40.46 -1.66 -13.70
N ASP A 564 39.81 -2.79 -13.45
CA ASP A 564 39.72 -3.89 -14.41
C ASP A 564 38.78 -3.55 -15.57
N GLU A 565 37.69 -2.84 -15.29
CA GLU A 565 36.78 -2.32 -16.32
C GLU A 565 37.49 -1.35 -17.27
N LEU A 566 38.18 -0.33 -16.74
CA LEU A 566 38.99 0.60 -17.55
C LEU A 566 40.05 -0.13 -18.36
N LYS A 567 40.68 -1.17 -17.79
CA LYS A 567 41.67 -1.98 -18.50
C LYS A 567 41.04 -2.77 -19.64
N ALA A 568 39.81 -3.26 -19.49
CA ALA A 568 39.09 -3.97 -20.55
C ALA A 568 38.68 -3.03 -21.69
N LEU A 569 38.16 -1.84 -21.37
CA LEU A 569 37.74 -0.84 -22.36
C LEU A 569 38.92 -0.31 -23.19
N ASN A 570 40.08 -0.09 -22.55
CA ASN A 570 41.29 0.41 -23.22
C ASN A 570 42.14 -0.69 -23.88
N LYS A 571 41.71 -1.95 -23.84
CA LYS A 571 42.36 -3.08 -24.54
C LYS A 571 41.76 -3.35 -25.93
N GLY A 572 40.76 -2.57 -26.34
CA GLY A 572 40.16 -2.59 -27.67
C GLY A 572 40.98 -1.84 -28.70
#